data_AF-A0A679K0J1-F1
#
_entry.id   AF-A0A679K0J1-F1
#
_cell.length_a   1.000
_cell.length_b   1.000
_cell.length_c   1.000
_cell.angle_alpha   90.00
_cell.angle_beta   90.00
_cell.angle_gamma   90.00
#
_symmetry.space_group_name_H-M   'P 1'
#
loop_
_entity.id
_entity.type
_entity.pdbx_description
1 polymer ?
#
loop_
_entity_poly.entity_id
_entity_poly.type
_entity_poly.pdbx_seq_one_letter_code
_entity_poly.pdbx_strand_id
1 'polypeptide(L)' 'MSAREPFDPASEDEQSSLSSDAPTERLGYHAVGLWRAAEDIGDPDLLVALRPVVMLIGKIIAINIMNHPWSDETSQ' A
#
# COMPACT_ATOMS: atom_id res chain seq x y z
N MET A 1 -39.06 3.90 34.10
CA MET A 1 -38.05 4.97 34.14
C MET A 1 -36.76 4.38 33.61
N SER A 2 -36.48 4.59 32.32
CA SER A 2 -35.26 4.04 31.68
C SER A 2 -34.08 4.95 32.00
N ALA A 3 -33.06 4.38 32.65
CA ALA A 3 -31.76 5.02 32.78
C ALA A 3 -31.13 5.12 31.37
N ARG A 4 -30.81 6.35 30.96
CA ARG A 4 -30.08 6.63 29.72
C ARG A 4 -28.61 6.34 30.03
N GLU A 5 -28.05 5.33 29.37
CA GLU A 5 -26.64 4.98 29.51
C GLU A 5 -25.75 6.19 29.13
N PRO A 6 -24.64 6.42 29.85
CA PRO A 6 -23.74 7.52 29.54
C PRO A 6 -23.06 7.24 28.19
N PHE A 7 -23.08 8.24 27.31
CA PHE A 7 -22.28 8.25 26.10
C PHE A 7 -20.81 8.23 26.53
N ASP A 8 -20.10 7.14 26.25
CA ASP A 8 -18.68 7.00 26.53
C ASP A 8 -17.90 7.55 25.31
N PRO A 9 -17.32 8.77 25.38
CA PRO A 9 -16.62 9.36 24.25
C PRO A 9 -15.27 8.69 23.95
N ALA A 10 -14.89 7.64 24.68
CA ALA A 10 -13.64 6.92 24.46
C ALA A 10 -13.68 5.93 23.27
N SER A 11 -14.78 5.83 22.53
CA SER A 11 -14.94 4.84 21.44
C SER A 11 -14.68 5.38 20.03
N GLU A 12 -14.22 6.62 19.85
CA GLU A 12 -14.09 7.24 18.52
C GLU A 12 -12.66 7.34 17.95
N ASP A 13 -11.63 6.91 18.68
CA ASP A 13 -10.23 7.09 18.23
C ASP A 13 -9.38 5.81 18.24
N GLU A 14 -9.86 4.71 17.66
CA GLU A 14 -9.00 3.56 17.31
C GLU A 14 -9.18 3.10 15.85
N GLN A 15 -9.48 4.05 14.96
CA GLN A 15 -9.12 3.93 13.53
C GLN A 15 -8.00 4.93 13.22
N SER A 16 -7.00 5.00 14.09
CA SER A 16 -5.74 5.68 13.80
C SER A 16 -4.96 4.85 12.78
N SER A 17 -5.26 5.09 11.51
CA SER A 17 -4.27 5.13 10.43
C SER A 17 -3.24 3.98 10.40
N LEU A 18 -3.69 2.75 10.10
CA LEU A 18 -2.84 1.82 9.34
C LEU A 18 -3.00 2.13 7.84
N SER A 19 -2.87 3.40 7.48
CA SER A 19 -2.43 3.74 6.13
C SER A 19 -0.99 3.29 6.10
N SER A 20 -0.72 2.15 5.46
CA SER A 20 0.64 1.78 5.13
C SER A 20 1.17 2.77 4.08
N ASP A 21 1.45 3.99 4.52
CA ASP A 21 1.98 5.09 3.74
C ASP A 21 3.50 4.93 3.58
N ALA A 22 3.98 3.68 3.57
CA ALA A 22 5.35 3.38 3.23
C ALA A 22 5.58 3.79 1.77
N PRO A 23 6.56 4.67 1.47
CA PRO A 23 6.85 5.14 0.12
C PRO A 23 6.99 3.99 -0.91
N THR A 24 7.50 2.85 -0.47
CA THR A 24 7.64 1.62 -1.27
C THR A 24 6.30 1.03 -1.70
N GLU A 25 5.29 1.05 -0.85
CA GLU A 25 3.95 0.54 -1.18
C GLU A 25 3.23 1.43 -2.18
N ARG A 26 3.32 2.76 -1.99
CA ARG A 26 2.80 3.74 -2.98
C ARG A 26 3.46 3.55 -4.34
N LEU A 27 4.77 3.32 -4.37
CA LEU A 27 5.50 3.05 -5.60
C LEU A 27 4.99 1.78 -6.31
N GLY A 28 4.72 0.71 -5.54
CA GLY A 28 4.13 -0.52 -6.06
C GLY A 28 2.74 -0.29 -6.65
N TYR A 29 1.88 0.44 -5.94
CA TYR A 29 0.54 0.79 -6.41
C TYR A 29 0.60 1.57 -7.73
N HIS A 30 1.46 2.59 -7.83
CA HIS A 30 1.63 3.35 -9.07
C HIS A 30 2.18 2.51 -10.22
N ALA A 31 3.10 1.57 -9.97
CA ALA A 31 3.63 0.69 -11.00
C ALA A 31 2.55 -0.24 -11.57
N VAL A 32 1.69 -0.80 -10.72
CA VAL A 32 0.56 -1.63 -11.14
C VAL A 32 -0.46 -0.79 -11.92
N GLY A 33 -0.78 0.42 -11.44
CA GLY A 33 -1.68 1.33 -12.14
C GLY A 33 -1.17 1.71 -13.53
N LEU A 34 0.13 1.98 -13.67
CA LEU A 34 0.77 2.26 -14.94
C LEU A 34 0.72 1.07 -15.91
N TRP A 35 0.96 -0.15 -15.40
CA TRP A 35 0.85 -1.36 -16.21
C TRP A 35 -0.59 -1.57 -16.71
N ARG A 36 -1.58 -1.42 -15.84
CA ARG A 36 -3.00 -1.53 -16.20
C ARG A 36 -3.42 -0.52 -17.26
N ALA A 37 -3.02 0.74 -17.10
CA ALA A 37 -3.29 1.77 -18.10
C ALA A 37 -2.67 1.45 -19.46
N ALA A 38 -1.48 0.84 -19.48
CA ALA A 38 -0.85 0.40 -20.72
C ALA A 38 -1.57 -0.81 -21.36
N GLU A 39 -2.06 -1.75 -20.55
CA GLU A 39 -2.90 -2.85 -21.04
C GLU A 39 -4.21 -2.32 -21.65
N ASP A 40 -4.84 -1.31 -21.04
CA ASP A 40 -6.07 -0.70 -21.54
C ASP A 40 -5.87 0.03 -22.88
N ILE A 41 -4.70 0.64 -23.09
CA ILE A 41 -4.31 1.24 -24.38
C ILE A 41 -4.11 0.16 -25.45
N GLY A 42 -3.59 -1.01 -25.06
CA GLY A 42 -3.38 -2.15 -25.94
C GLY A 42 -2.23 -1.99 -26.94
N ASP A 43 -1.34 -1.01 -26.75
CA ASP A 43 -0.16 -0.81 -27.60
C ASP A 43 0.98 -1.76 -27.18
N PRO A 44 1.39 -2.70 -28.05
CA PRO A 44 2.46 -3.65 -27.74
C PRO A 44 3.81 -2.99 -27.52
N ASP A 45 4.13 -1.89 -28.22
CA ASP A 45 5.41 -1.20 -28.09
C ASP A 45 5.50 -0.49 -26.73
N LEU A 46 4.38 0.09 -26.28
CA LEU A 46 4.25 0.67 -24.95
C LEU A 46 4.44 -0.37 -23.84
N LEU A 47 3.81 -1.55 -23.98
CA LEU A 47 3.96 -2.64 -23.01
C LEU A 47 5.41 -3.15 -22.95
N VAL A 48 6.09 -3.27 -24.10
CA VAL A 48 7.51 -3.65 -24.16
C VAL A 48 8.39 -2.59 -23.49
N ALA A 49 8.13 -1.31 -23.72
CA ALA A 49 8.88 -0.20 -23.12
C ALA A 49 8.68 -0.10 -21.59
N LEU A 50 7.46 -0.38 -21.10
CA LEU A 50 7.14 -0.28 -19.67
C LEU A 50 7.56 -1.49 -18.84
N ARG A 51 7.63 -2.67 -19.45
CA ARG A 51 8.02 -3.92 -18.80
C ARG A 51 9.29 -3.81 -17.93
N PRO A 52 10.43 -3.25 -18.40
CA PRO A 52 11.64 -3.14 -17.58
C PRO A 52 11.43 -2.23 -16.35
N VAL A 53 10.63 -1.18 -16.47
CA VAL A 53 10.35 -0.23 -15.38
C VAL A 53 9.54 -0.91 -14.27
N VAL A 54 8.44 -1.59 -14.63
CA VAL A 54 7.60 -2.31 -13.67
C VAL A 54 8.39 -3.44 -12.98
N MET A 55 9.21 -4.17 -13.74
CA MET A 55 10.11 -5.19 -13.16
C MET A 55 11.13 -4.61 -12.18
N LEU A 56 11.73 -3.45 -12.49
CA LEU A 56 12.71 -2.80 -11.61
C LEU A 56 12.05 -2.38 -10.30
N ILE A 57 10.85 -1.79 -10.38
CA ILE A 57 10.07 -1.40 -9.20
C ILE A 57 9.75 -2.63 -8.35
N GLY A 58 9.27 -3.73 -8.95
CA GLY A 58 9.00 -4.97 -8.22
C GLY A 58 10.23 -5.53 -7.49
N LYS A 59 11.42 -5.45 -8.08
CA LYS A 59 12.68 -5.85 -7.43
C LYS A 59 13.02 -4.95 -6.24
N ILE A 60 12.89 -3.64 -6.39
CA ILE A 60 13.16 -2.68 -5.30
C ILE A 60 12.23 -2.95 -4.11
N ILE A 61 10.94 -3.18 -4.38
CA ILE A 61 9.96 -3.52 -3.35
C ILE A 61 10.34 -4.82 -2.65
N ALA A 62 10.68 -5.88 -3.40
CA ALA A 62 11.09 -7.16 -2.84
C ALA A 62 12.35 -7.02 -1.95
N ILE A 63 13.35 -6.25 -2.40
CA ILE A 63 14.56 -5.96 -1.62
C ILE A 63 14.21 -5.20 -0.34
N ASN A 64 13.32 -4.21 -0.43
CA ASN A 64 12.90 -3.43 0.74
C ASN A 64 12.18 -4.30 1.78
N ILE A 65 11.31 -5.20 1.34
CA ILE A 65 10.62 -6.17 2.22
C ILE A 65 11.62 -7.14 2.85
N MET A 66 12.64 -7.60 2.12
CA MET A 66 13.66 -8.52 2.66
C MET A 66 14.62 -7.84 3.65
N ASN A 67 14.94 -6.55 3.44
CA ASN A 67 15.88 -5.81 4.29
C ASN A 67 15.20 -5.15 5.49
N HIS A 68 13.91 -4.86 5.38
CA HIS A 68 13.06 -4.43 6.47
C HIS A 68 11.87 -5.39 6.55
N PRO A 69 12.09 -6.66 6.95
CA PRO A 69 10.96 -7.50 7.32
C PRO A 69 10.32 -6.77 8.49
N TRP A 70 9.07 -6.34 8.29
CA TRP A 70 8.19 -5.70 9.27
C TRP A 70 8.80 -5.78 10.67
N SER A 71 9.35 -4.66 11.14
CA SER A 71 9.67 -4.53 12.54
C SER A 71 8.32 -4.66 13.24
N ASP A 72 7.99 -5.87 13.67
CA ASP A 72 6.89 -6.11 14.59
C ASP A 72 7.23 -5.28 15.82
N GLU A 73 6.70 -4.06 15.85
CA GLU A 73 6.61 -3.20 17.01
C GLU A 73 5.52 -3.77 17.96
N THR A 74 5.57 -5.09 18.16
CA THR A 74 4.89 -5.86 19.19
C THR A 74 5.95 -6.65 19.93
N SER A 75 6.87 -5.93 20.57
CA SER A 75 7.65 -6.43 21.69
C SER A 75 7.75 -5.30 22.69
N GLN A 76 6.65 -5.14 23.43
CA GLN A 76 6.67 -4.59 24.79
C GLN A 76 7.47 -5.52 25.71
#